data_AF-A0A958Y8U4-F1
#
_entry.id   AF-A0A958Y8U4-F1
#
_cell.length_a   1.000
_cell.length_b   1.000
_cell.length_c   1.000
_cell.angle_alpha   90.00
_cell.angle_beta   90.00
_cell.angle_gamma   90.00
#
_symmetry.space_group_name_H-M   'P 1'
#
loop_
_entity.id
_entity.type
_entity.pdbx_description
1 polymer ?
#
loop_
_entity_poly.entity_id
_entity_poly.type
_entity_poly.pdbx_seq_one_letter_code
_entity_poly.pdbx_strand_id
1 'polypeptide(L)'
;IPRFMGGGNGENVGKNSALYNFYISKGASALQAREIVKHAPTYWGDQPIVEAPAYIGAVVVFLFVLALFLVKGRLKWWLVGGSILALLLSWGKNLNFLTDFFIDYVPLYNKFRAVSSIQVLLELCVPVMAVFALVKLFNDFDTNEKKLKAVKYATGITAGVALLFLLLKSTLFDFSGLRDAGYRQNYGLEFINALKEDRIRLFTYDTIRTLVLVLLSASIVYFYLKKKLSQNLVLVCFGVLILFDLIGVDRRYVNNDDFISALEVNKPFQPTEVDKEIAEDKSNFRVFDISSEGQQSPGRAPYFHNSLNGYHAAKLGRFEDLSNFYLNQLHPEVLNMFNTKYIIAEDEQGAIFKYTNEEANGNAWFISHLKTVDSENEAIQALD
;
A
#
# COMPACT_ATOMS: atom_id res chain seq x y z
N ILE A 1 11.59 8.61 7.83
CA ILE A 1 12.42 7.48 7.34
C ILE A 1 11.53 6.71 6.37
N PRO A 2 11.83 6.65 5.06
CA PRO A 2 10.91 6.07 4.07
C PRO A 2 10.51 4.62 4.37
N ARG A 3 11.46 3.69 4.42
CA ARG A 3 11.19 2.26 4.68
C ARG A 3 11.39 1.91 6.16
N PHE A 4 10.68 2.63 7.04
CA PHE A 4 10.81 2.42 8.49
C PHE A 4 10.37 1.00 8.91
N MET A 5 9.31 0.46 8.31
CA MET A 5 8.83 -0.92 8.52
C MET A 5 9.16 -1.83 7.31
N GLY A 6 10.21 -1.50 6.56
CA GLY A 6 10.45 -2.08 5.23
C GLY A 6 9.74 -1.32 4.11
N GLY A 7 9.83 -1.82 2.89
CA GLY A 7 9.07 -1.30 1.74
C GLY A 7 7.73 -2.01 1.60
N GLY A 8 7.43 -2.51 0.42
CA GLY A 8 6.20 -3.24 0.14
C GLY A 8 6.29 -4.74 0.49
N ASN A 9 5.17 -5.44 0.30
CA ASN A 9 5.11 -6.90 0.37
C ASN A 9 5.93 -7.58 -0.74
N GLY A 10 6.24 -6.86 -1.83
CA GLY A 10 7.25 -7.21 -2.81
C GLY A 10 8.11 -5.98 -3.13
N GLU A 11 9.41 -6.06 -2.90
CA GLU A 11 10.33 -4.97 -3.20
C GLU A 11 11.61 -5.49 -3.85
N ASN A 12 12.14 -4.73 -4.80
CA ASN A 12 13.41 -5.03 -5.42
C ASN A 12 14.57 -4.65 -4.50
N VAL A 13 15.22 -5.67 -3.92
CA VAL A 13 16.38 -5.48 -3.03
C VAL A 13 17.73 -5.46 -3.77
N GLY A 14 17.72 -5.73 -5.08
CA GLY A 14 18.90 -5.69 -5.95
C GLY A 14 19.92 -6.82 -5.69
N LYS A 15 21.04 -6.77 -6.42
CA LYS A 15 22.08 -7.81 -6.41
C LYS A 15 23.00 -7.77 -5.18
N ASN A 16 23.04 -6.64 -4.48
CA ASN A 16 23.87 -6.47 -3.29
C ASN A 16 23.15 -6.92 -2.01
N SER A 17 22.05 -7.68 -2.16
CA SER A 17 21.22 -8.13 -1.06
C SER A 17 21.68 -9.48 -0.50
N ALA A 18 21.36 -9.70 0.77
CA ALA A 18 21.60 -10.97 1.45
C ALA A 18 20.68 -12.05 0.87
N LEU A 19 19.44 -11.70 0.48
CA LEU A 19 18.56 -12.63 -0.24
C LEU A 19 19.13 -13.04 -1.59
N TYR A 20 19.73 -12.13 -2.35
CA TYR A 20 20.38 -12.48 -3.61
C TYR A 20 21.50 -13.50 -3.38
N ASN A 21 22.37 -13.23 -2.40
CA ASN A 21 23.45 -14.14 -2.04
C ASN A 21 22.93 -15.50 -1.53
N PHE A 22 21.81 -15.51 -0.79
CA PHE A 22 21.14 -16.73 -0.36
C PHE A 22 20.68 -17.58 -1.56
N TYR A 23 20.00 -16.99 -2.55
CA TYR A 23 19.56 -17.76 -3.72
C TYR A 23 20.73 -18.28 -4.55
N ILE A 24 21.81 -17.49 -4.70
CA ILE A 24 23.04 -17.95 -5.35
C ILE A 24 23.65 -19.14 -4.59
N SER A 25 23.71 -19.09 -3.26
CA SER A 25 24.27 -20.18 -2.45
C SER A 25 23.42 -21.45 -2.48
N LYS A 26 22.11 -21.33 -2.77
CA LYS A 26 21.20 -22.45 -3.01
C LYS A 26 21.20 -22.97 -4.46
N GLY A 27 22.08 -22.46 -5.32
CA GLY A 27 22.28 -22.96 -6.69
C GLY A 27 21.43 -22.27 -7.76
N ALA A 28 20.73 -21.17 -7.44
CA ALA A 28 20.05 -20.38 -8.45
C ALA A 28 21.06 -19.71 -9.39
N SER A 29 20.75 -19.64 -10.69
CA SER A 29 21.54 -18.82 -11.62
C SER A 29 21.43 -17.33 -11.28
N ALA A 30 22.40 -16.53 -11.71
CA ALA A 30 22.38 -15.07 -11.49
C ALA A 30 21.11 -14.40 -12.06
N LEU A 31 20.56 -14.92 -13.16
CA LEU A 31 19.33 -14.42 -13.74
C LEU A 31 18.12 -14.78 -12.87
N GLN A 32 17.99 -16.04 -12.47
CA GLN A 32 16.90 -16.50 -11.58
C GLN A 32 16.93 -15.74 -10.25
N ALA A 33 18.10 -15.66 -9.60
CA ALA A 33 18.25 -14.93 -8.35
C ALA A 33 17.84 -13.45 -8.50
N ARG A 34 18.21 -12.80 -9.61
CA ARG A 34 17.83 -11.42 -9.89
C ARG A 34 16.32 -11.24 -10.02
N GLU A 35 15.63 -12.16 -10.70
CA GLU A 35 14.18 -12.05 -10.85
C GLU A 35 13.45 -12.33 -9.53
N ILE A 36 13.91 -13.30 -8.74
CA ILE A 36 13.31 -13.61 -7.44
C ILE A 36 13.43 -12.41 -6.49
N VAL A 37 14.60 -11.78 -6.40
CA VAL A 37 14.82 -10.66 -5.46
C VAL A 37 14.16 -9.34 -5.88
N LYS A 38 13.49 -9.27 -7.04
CA LYS A 38 12.61 -8.16 -7.39
C LYS A 38 11.33 -8.12 -6.54
N HIS A 39 10.94 -9.27 -5.98
CA HIS A 39 9.70 -9.44 -5.22
C HIS A 39 9.98 -9.87 -3.77
N ALA A 40 11.08 -9.38 -3.19
CA ALA A 40 11.45 -9.75 -1.83
C ALA A 40 10.43 -9.20 -0.81
N PRO A 41 10.01 -9.99 0.19
CA PRO A 41 8.99 -9.57 1.16
C PRO A 41 9.59 -8.73 2.29
N THR A 42 10.02 -7.51 1.95
CA THR A 42 10.75 -6.64 2.88
C THR A 42 9.88 -6.04 3.97
N TYR A 43 8.58 -5.84 3.74
CA TYR A 43 7.66 -5.35 4.76
C TYR A 43 7.56 -6.29 5.97
N TRP A 44 7.65 -5.72 7.18
CA TRP A 44 7.61 -6.47 8.43
C TRP A 44 6.65 -5.88 9.49
N GLY A 45 5.77 -4.96 9.10
CA GLY A 45 4.72 -4.46 9.99
C GLY A 45 3.46 -5.33 10.01
N ASP A 46 2.43 -4.84 10.71
CA ASP A 46 1.18 -5.58 10.96
C ASP A 46 0.12 -5.42 9.85
N GLN A 47 0.38 -4.62 8.83
CA GLN A 47 -0.56 -4.44 7.72
C GLN A 47 -0.54 -5.67 6.80
N PRO A 48 -1.71 -6.21 6.40
CA PRO A 48 -1.76 -7.40 5.54
C PRO A 48 -1.11 -7.20 4.17
N ILE A 49 -1.31 -6.00 3.59
CA ILE A 49 -0.83 -5.62 2.26
C ILE A 49 -0.37 -4.15 2.31
N VAL A 50 0.84 -3.92 1.83
CA VAL A 50 1.52 -2.64 1.67
C VAL A 50 2.27 -2.69 0.35
N GLU A 51 1.97 -1.77 -0.56
CA GLU A 51 2.71 -1.64 -1.83
C GLU A 51 3.86 -0.65 -1.67
N ALA A 52 3.59 0.50 -1.04
CA ALA A 52 4.57 1.54 -0.80
C ALA A 52 4.32 2.23 0.55
N PRO A 53 5.38 2.69 1.24
CA PRO A 53 5.25 3.47 2.46
C PRO A 53 4.77 4.89 2.17
N ALA A 54 3.80 5.39 2.94
CA ALA A 54 3.40 6.80 2.90
C ALA A 54 4.53 7.68 3.47
N TYR A 55 5.19 8.44 2.60
CA TYR A 55 6.37 9.25 2.96
C TYR A 55 6.17 10.74 2.64
N ILE A 56 6.11 11.56 3.68
CA ILE A 56 5.84 13.02 3.56
C ILE A 56 7.12 13.86 3.34
N GLY A 57 8.31 13.25 3.48
CA GLY A 57 9.60 13.94 3.33
C GLY A 57 10.27 14.31 4.65
N ALA A 58 11.52 13.91 4.83
CA ALA A 58 12.37 14.25 5.97
C ALA A 58 12.62 15.76 6.04
N VAL A 59 12.82 16.41 4.90
CA VAL A 59 13.04 17.86 4.82
C VAL A 59 11.80 18.62 5.27
N VAL A 60 10.63 18.18 4.82
CA VAL A 60 9.33 18.77 5.18
C VAL A 60 9.06 18.56 6.67
N VAL A 61 9.32 17.37 7.21
CA VAL A 61 9.18 17.08 8.64
C VAL A 61 10.14 17.94 9.48
N PHE A 62 11.39 18.15 9.04
CA PHE A 62 12.30 19.07 9.72
C PHE A 62 11.74 20.49 9.79
N LEU A 63 11.25 21.02 8.67
CA LEU A 63 10.64 22.35 8.61
C LEU A 63 9.36 22.42 9.44
N PHE A 64 8.56 21.36 9.48
CA PHE A 64 7.39 21.25 10.35
C PHE A 64 7.78 21.35 11.83
N VAL A 65 8.78 20.59 12.28
CA VAL A 65 9.25 20.65 13.67
C VAL A 65 9.82 22.03 13.99
N LEU A 66 10.55 22.66 13.05
CA LEU A 66 10.99 24.05 13.18
C LEU A 66 9.81 25.01 13.33
N ALA A 67 8.73 24.82 12.57
CA ALA A 67 7.50 25.60 12.66
C ALA A 67 6.88 25.54 14.06
N LEU A 68 6.97 24.40 14.77
CA LEU A 68 6.44 24.25 16.12
C LEU A 68 7.04 25.26 17.11
N PHE A 69 8.29 25.70 16.87
CA PHE A 69 8.98 26.66 17.73
C PHE A 69 8.84 28.11 17.26
N LEU A 70 8.63 28.33 15.95
CA LEU A 70 8.55 29.67 15.36
C LEU A 70 7.11 30.19 15.22
N VAL A 71 6.15 29.32 14.94
CA VAL A 71 4.75 29.69 14.71
C VAL A 71 3.99 29.73 16.04
N LYS A 72 3.22 30.79 16.25
CA LYS A 72 2.43 31.02 17.47
C LYS A 72 0.97 31.27 17.13
N GLY A 73 0.10 31.10 18.12
CA GLY A 73 -1.33 31.41 18.02
C GLY A 73 -2.18 30.29 17.41
N ARG A 74 -3.40 30.64 16.99
CA ARG A 74 -4.44 29.70 16.55
C ARG A 74 -4.03 28.84 15.36
N LEU A 75 -3.30 29.43 14.41
CA LEU A 75 -2.82 28.74 13.21
C LEU A 75 -1.98 27.50 13.52
N LYS A 76 -1.06 27.58 14.49
CA LYS A 76 -0.25 26.42 14.91
C LYS A 76 -1.15 25.31 15.44
N TRP A 77 -2.08 25.64 16.32
CA TRP A 77 -2.87 24.63 17.04
C TRP A 77 -3.88 23.92 16.15
N TRP A 78 -4.46 24.58 15.15
CA TRP A 78 -5.36 23.90 14.21
C TRP A 78 -4.59 22.92 13.30
N LEU A 79 -3.40 23.29 12.80
CA LEU A 79 -2.59 22.41 11.94
C LEU A 79 -1.98 21.24 12.72
N VAL A 80 -1.45 21.52 13.92
CA VAL A 80 -0.90 20.47 14.80
C VAL A 80 -2.01 19.56 15.32
N GLY A 81 -3.14 20.13 15.76
CA GLY A 81 -4.29 19.38 16.23
C GLY A 81 -4.89 18.51 15.12
N GLY A 82 -5.07 19.06 13.91
CA GLY A 82 -5.51 18.31 12.75
C GLY A 82 -4.55 17.19 12.36
N SER A 83 -3.23 17.45 12.45
CA SER A 83 -2.22 16.41 12.20
C SER A 83 -2.29 15.27 13.22
N ILE A 84 -2.33 15.61 14.51
CA ILE A 84 -2.42 14.61 15.59
C ILE A 84 -3.72 13.80 15.46
N LEU A 85 -4.85 14.48 15.23
CA LEU A 85 -6.14 13.82 15.06
C LEU A 85 -6.13 12.86 13.87
N ALA A 86 -5.63 13.30 12.71
CA ALA A 86 -5.51 12.44 11.53
C ALA A 86 -4.61 11.22 11.80
N LEU A 87 -3.49 11.40 12.51
CA LEU A 87 -2.61 10.30 12.87
C LEU A 87 -3.30 9.29 13.79
N LEU A 88 -3.96 9.76 14.85
CA LEU A 88 -4.69 8.91 15.81
C LEU A 88 -5.81 8.13 15.12
N LEU A 89 -6.57 8.79 14.24
CA LEU A 89 -7.63 8.15 13.48
C LEU A 89 -7.08 7.14 12.49
N SER A 90 -5.89 7.35 11.92
CA SER A 90 -5.31 6.42 10.94
C SER A 90 -4.87 5.05 11.49
N TRP A 91 -4.83 4.88 12.82
CA TRP A 91 -4.39 3.63 13.45
C TRP A 91 -5.40 2.49 13.41
N GLY A 92 -6.67 2.79 13.11
CA GLY A 92 -7.72 1.78 12.92
C GLY A 92 -7.76 0.79 14.06
N LYS A 93 -7.52 -0.49 13.75
CA LYS A 93 -7.63 -1.58 14.72
C LYS A 93 -6.74 -1.45 15.97
N ASN A 94 -5.65 -0.69 15.84
CA ASN A 94 -4.71 -0.46 16.94
C ASN A 94 -5.22 0.58 17.95
N LEU A 95 -6.28 1.31 17.61
CA LEU A 95 -6.99 2.25 18.47
C LEU A 95 -8.50 2.11 18.27
N ASN A 96 -9.02 0.89 18.47
CA ASN A 96 -10.43 0.51 18.23
C ASN A 96 -11.42 1.50 18.85
N PHE A 97 -11.27 1.83 20.14
CA PHE A 97 -12.19 2.73 20.83
C PHE A 97 -12.42 4.06 20.08
N LEU A 98 -11.35 4.68 19.56
CA LEU A 98 -11.49 5.93 18.81
C LEU A 98 -12.07 5.67 17.42
N THR A 99 -11.63 4.60 16.76
CA THR A 99 -12.07 4.24 15.40
C THR A 99 -13.56 3.90 15.38
N ASP A 100 -14.02 3.06 16.29
CA ASP A 100 -15.41 2.62 16.40
C ASP A 100 -16.34 3.80 16.72
N PHE A 101 -15.93 4.68 17.65
CA PHE A 101 -16.66 5.92 17.92
C PHE A 101 -16.84 6.77 16.66
N PHE A 102 -15.79 6.92 15.84
CA PHE A 102 -15.90 7.69 14.61
C PHE A 102 -16.75 6.99 13.55
N ILE A 103 -16.65 5.66 13.42
CA ILE A 103 -17.47 4.88 12.48
C ILE A 103 -18.96 4.99 12.83
N ASP A 104 -19.30 4.87 14.10
CA ASP A 104 -20.69 4.77 14.57
C ASP A 104 -21.39 6.14 14.66
N TYR A 105 -20.65 7.20 15.03
CA TYR A 105 -21.26 8.48 15.38
C TYR A 105 -20.86 9.65 14.48
N VAL A 106 -19.73 9.59 13.77
CA VAL A 106 -19.25 10.73 12.95
C VAL A 106 -19.72 10.58 11.51
N PRO A 107 -20.55 11.51 11.00
CA PRO A 107 -21.07 11.41 9.64
C PRO A 107 -19.98 11.26 8.60
N LEU A 108 -20.22 10.42 7.60
CA LEU A 108 -19.34 10.15 6.46
C LEU A 108 -18.01 9.45 6.80
N TYR A 109 -17.66 9.24 8.07
CA TYR A 109 -16.41 8.55 8.41
C TYR A 109 -16.43 7.09 7.96
N ASN A 110 -17.57 6.41 8.11
CA ASN A 110 -17.79 5.05 7.60
C ASN A 110 -17.80 4.93 6.06
N LYS A 111 -17.52 6.02 5.33
CA LYS A 111 -17.36 6.03 3.87
C LYS A 111 -15.88 5.97 3.43
N PHE A 112 -14.93 6.10 4.35
CA PHE A 112 -13.53 5.85 4.03
C PHE A 112 -13.32 4.37 3.74
N ARG A 113 -12.75 4.06 2.57
CA ARG A 113 -12.39 2.69 2.18
C ARG A 113 -11.35 2.08 3.11
N ALA A 114 -10.38 2.88 3.54
CA ALA A 114 -9.35 2.48 4.48
C ALA A 114 -9.16 3.59 5.50
N VAL A 115 -9.03 3.20 6.77
CA VAL A 115 -8.83 4.15 7.88
C VAL A 115 -7.53 4.93 7.71
N SER A 116 -6.51 4.35 7.08
CA SER A 116 -5.25 5.02 6.75
C SER A 116 -5.41 6.17 5.73
N SER A 117 -6.47 6.20 4.92
CA SER A 117 -6.67 7.26 3.91
C SER A 117 -6.84 8.65 4.52
N ILE A 118 -7.20 8.75 5.81
CA ILE A 118 -7.28 10.04 6.51
C ILE A 118 -5.91 10.73 6.66
N GLN A 119 -4.80 9.99 6.44
CA GLN A 119 -3.44 10.53 6.43
C GLN A 119 -3.23 11.59 5.34
N VAL A 120 -4.11 11.70 4.34
CA VAL A 120 -4.12 12.84 3.41
C VAL A 120 -4.19 14.21 4.12
N LEU A 121 -4.81 14.26 5.31
CA LEU A 121 -4.84 15.47 6.14
C LEU A 121 -3.47 15.79 6.74
N LEU A 122 -2.64 14.78 7.04
CA LEU A 122 -1.24 14.98 7.43
C LEU A 122 -0.43 15.57 6.28
N GLU A 123 -0.63 15.04 5.07
CA GLU A 123 0.01 15.51 3.83
C GLU A 123 -0.40 16.93 3.46
N LEU A 124 -1.52 17.43 4.00
CA LEU A 124 -1.89 18.84 3.90
C LEU A 124 -1.29 19.67 5.05
N CYS A 125 -1.52 19.26 6.31
CA CYS A 125 -1.19 20.08 7.47
C CYS A 125 0.32 20.27 7.66
N VAL A 126 1.11 19.20 7.43
CA VAL A 126 2.55 19.20 7.68
C VAL A 126 3.29 20.12 6.69
N PRO A 127 3.06 20.05 5.37
CA PRO A 127 3.68 20.99 4.43
C PRO A 127 3.25 22.44 4.64
N VAL A 128 1.98 22.69 4.96
CA VAL A 128 1.50 24.07 5.24
C VAL A 128 2.26 24.67 6.43
N MET A 129 2.41 23.91 7.52
CA MET A 129 3.24 24.34 8.66
C MET A 129 4.71 24.54 8.28
N ALA A 130 5.28 23.66 7.45
CA ALA A 130 6.66 23.80 6.96
C ALA A 130 6.87 25.12 6.20
N VAL A 131 5.91 25.53 5.36
CA VAL A 131 5.93 26.83 4.67
C VAL A 131 5.87 27.98 5.67
N PHE A 132 5.03 27.90 6.69
CA PHE A 132 4.97 28.93 7.74
C PHE A 132 6.29 29.05 8.53
N ALA A 133 7.05 27.96 8.67
CA ALA A 133 8.40 28.03 9.24
C ALA A 133 9.31 28.95 8.42
N LEU A 134 9.29 28.83 7.09
CA LEU A 134 10.07 29.66 6.18
C LEU A 134 9.60 31.12 6.20
N VAL A 135 8.28 31.36 6.24
CA VAL A 135 7.72 32.71 6.41
C VAL A 135 8.23 33.36 7.70
N LYS A 136 8.20 32.62 8.83
CA LYS A 136 8.73 33.10 10.10
C LYS A 136 10.25 33.27 10.09
N LEU A 137 10.96 32.45 9.32
CA LEU A 137 12.41 32.53 9.18
C LEU A 137 12.84 33.81 8.45
N PHE A 138 12.17 34.18 7.36
CA PHE A 138 12.58 35.31 6.50
C PHE A 138 12.11 36.68 6.98
N ASN A 139 11.08 36.74 7.81
CA ASN A 139 10.55 38.01 8.32
C ASN A 139 11.09 38.33 9.72
N ASP A 140 11.06 39.61 10.10
CA ASP A 140 11.61 40.12 11.37
C ASP A 140 10.66 39.95 12.57
N PHE A 141 9.79 38.94 12.55
CA PHE A 141 8.86 38.66 13.65
C PHE A 141 9.54 38.19 14.94
N ASP A 142 10.73 37.59 14.83
CA ASP A 142 11.51 37.06 15.96
C ASP A 142 13.00 37.37 15.76
N THR A 143 13.74 37.48 16.87
CA THR A 143 15.19 37.73 16.84
C THR A 143 15.96 36.53 16.26
N ASN A 144 17.12 36.79 15.67
CA ASN A 144 18.00 35.73 15.14
C ASN A 144 18.42 34.73 16.22
N GLU A 145 18.53 35.15 17.49
CA GLU A 145 18.81 34.26 18.61
C GLU A 145 17.67 33.26 18.85
N LYS A 146 16.41 33.73 18.83
CA LYS A 146 15.23 32.87 18.96
C LYS A 146 15.14 31.90 17.78
N LYS A 147 15.38 32.38 16.55
CA LYS A 147 15.41 31.53 15.35
C LYS A 147 16.50 30.46 15.44
N LEU A 148 17.70 30.83 15.88
CA LEU A 148 18.81 29.88 16.06
C LEU A 148 18.51 28.84 17.14
N LYS A 149 17.87 29.23 18.24
CA LYS A 149 17.41 28.31 19.29
C LYS A 149 16.37 27.32 18.76
N ALA A 150 15.41 27.80 17.97
CA ALA A 150 14.42 26.96 17.31
C ALA A 150 15.07 25.94 16.36
N VAL A 151 16.07 26.35 15.57
CA VAL A 151 16.85 25.43 14.71
C VAL A 151 17.55 24.36 15.53
N LYS A 152 18.23 24.74 16.63
CA LYS A 152 18.90 23.77 17.52
C LYS A 152 17.92 22.73 18.08
N TYR A 153 16.73 23.15 18.48
CA TYR A 153 15.70 22.24 18.97
C TYR A 153 15.13 21.36 17.86
N ALA A 154 14.81 21.92 16.70
CA ALA A 154 14.31 21.14 15.57
C ALA A 154 15.34 20.09 15.10
N THR A 155 16.61 20.47 14.98
CA THR A 155 17.70 19.56 14.67
C THR A 155 17.87 18.51 15.77
N GLY A 156 17.90 18.93 17.04
CA GLY A 156 18.06 18.01 18.17
C GLY A 156 16.95 16.96 18.22
N ILE A 157 15.70 17.34 17.95
CA ILE A 157 14.57 16.41 17.91
C ILE A 157 14.66 15.49 16.70
N THR A 158 14.76 16.05 15.49
CA THR A 158 14.67 15.25 14.26
C THR A 158 15.92 14.39 14.01
N ALA A 159 17.12 14.96 14.17
CA ALA A 159 18.37 14.21 14.08
C ALA A 159 18.55 13.28 15.28
N GLY A 160 18.14 13.69 16.49
CA GLY A 160 18.21 12.87 17.68
C GLY A 160 17.35 11.61 17.59
N VAL A 161 16.10 11.74 17.11
CA VAL A 161 15.22 10.59 16.86
C VAL A 161 15.81 9.67 15.78
N ALA A 162 16.32 10.22 14.68
CA ALA A 162 16.97 9.43 13.64
C ALA A 162 18.22 8.69 14.16
N LEU A 163 19.05 9.34 14.98
CA LEU A 163 20.22 8.73 15.62
C LEU A 163 19.83 7.65 16.62
N LEU A 164 18.81 7.89 17.44
CA LEU A 164 18.28 6.92 18.39
C LEU A 164 17.87 5.65 17.65
N PHE A 165 17.09 5.79 16.58
CA PHE A 165 16.72 4.63 15.74
C PHE A 165 17.92 3.98 15.09
N LEU A 166 18.89 4.74 14.58
CA LEU A 166 20.08 4.19 13.94
C LEU A 166 20.93 3.34 14.89
N LEU A 167 21.11 3.81 16.13
CA LEU A 167 21.97 3.18 17.14
C LEU A 167 21.25 2.05 17.88
N LEU A 168 19.96 2.21 18.20
CA LEU A 168 19.19 1.25 18.99
C LEU A 168 18.30 0.34 18.14
N LYS A 169 18.39 0.36 16.80
CA LYS A 169 17.54 -0.45 15.91
C LYS A 169 17.43 -1.92 16.32
N SER A 170 18.54 -2.58 16.64
CA SER A 170 18.56 -4.01 17.00
C SER A 170 18.02 -4.30 18.39
N THR A 171 17.87 -3.28 19.24
CA THR A 171 17.24 -3.39 20.57
C THR A 171 15.75 -3.06 20.49
N LEU A 172 15.37 -2.11 19.63
CA LEU A 172 14.00 -1.65 19.47
C LEU A 172 13.17 -2.55 18.55
N PHE A 173 13.80 -3.23 17.59
CA PHE A 173 13.13 -3.99 16.55
C PHE A 173 13.79 -5.35 16.34
N ASP A 174 12.97 -6.37 16.14
CA ASP A 174 13.39 -7.74 15.84
C ASP A 174 13.44 -8.03 14.31
N PHE A 175 12.93 -7.09 13.51
CA PHE A 175 12.81 -7.15 12.06
C PHE A 175 12.05 -8.39 11.55
N SER A 176 11.12 -8.91 12.35
CA SER A 176 10.26 -10.05 11.99
C SER A 176 8.93 -9.57 11.42
N GLY A 177 8.43 -10.25 10.40
CA GLY A 177 7.13 -9.96 9.78
C GLY A 177 6.10 -11.06 10.01
N LEU A 178 4.82 -10.73 9.78
CA LEU A 178 3.67 -11.64 9.96
C LEU A 178 3.81 -12.97 9.20
N ARG A 179 4.46 -12.98 8.03
CA ARG A 179 4.60 -14.15 7.14
C ARG A 179 5.88 -14.95 7.37
N ASP A 180 6.75 -14.52 8.28
CA ASP A 180 8.08 -15.12 8.46
C ASP A 180 8.01 -16.59 8.93
N ALA A 181 6.98 -16.98 9.68
CA ALA A 181 6.78 -18.38 10.07
C ALA A 181 6.55 -19.29 8.85
N GLY A 182 5.73 -18.85 7.89
CA GLY A 182 5.49 -19.59 6.65
C GLY A 182 6.74 -19.62 5.76
N TYR A 183 7.46 -18.50 5.66
CA TYR A 183 8.73 -18.46 4.94
C TYR A 183 9.79 -19.38 5.56
N ARG A 184 9.86 -19.45 6.89
CA ARG A 184 10.76 -20.37 7.59
C ARG A 184 10.43 -21.83 7.28
N GLN A 185 9.14 -22.19 7.22
CA GLN A 185 8.71 -23.54 6.88
C GLN A 185 9.07 -23.92 5.45
N ASN A 186 8.90 -22.99 4.50
CA ASN A 186 9.10 -23.25 3.07
C ASN A 186 10.58 -23.15 2.64
N TYR A 187 11.35 -22.23 3.21
CA TYR A 187 12.70 -21.89 2.75
C TYR A 187 13.80 -22.06 3.82
N GLY A 188 13.43 -22.37 5.06
CA GLY A 188 14.36 -22.60 6.16
C GLY A 188 14.81 -21.34 6.90
N LEU A 189 15.64 -21.53 7.93
CA LEU A 189 16.11 -20.44 8.82
C LEU A 189 17.10 -19.49 8.12
N GLU A 190 17.92 -20.01 7.21
CA GLU A 190 18.91 -19.20 6.47
C GLU A 190 18.24 -18.12 5.60
N PHE A 191 17.09 -18.43 5.00
CA PHE A 191 16.28 -17.46 4.26
C PHE A 191 15.81 -16.32 5.17
N ILE A 192 15.31 -16.64 6.36
CA ILE A 192 14.85 -15.64 7.33
C ILE A 192 15.99 -14.74 7.78
N ASN A 193 17.18 -15.32 8.03
CA ASN A 193 18.35 -14.54 8.41
C ASN A 193 18.75 -13.56 7.30
N ALA A 194 18.80 -14.02 6.05
CA ALA A 194 19.08 -13.18 4.88
C ALA A 194 18.02 -12.07 4.70
N LEU A 195 16.74 -12.41 4.86
CA LEU A 195 15.64 -11.45 4.79
C LEU A 195 15.72 -10.38 5.89
N LYS A 196 16.03 -10.77 7.13
CA LYS A 196 16.24 -9.84 8.24
C LYS A 196 17.43 -8.92 8.01
N GLU A 197 18.52 -9.44 7.45
CA GLU A 197 19.68 -8.62 7.08
C GLU A 197 19.30 -7.57 6.03
N ASP A 198 18.51 -7.93 5.02
CA ASP A 198 17.99 -6.99 4.04
C ASP A 198 17.13 -5.91 4.70
N ARG A 199 16.19 -6.29 5.58
CA ARG A 199 15.35 -5.34 6.33
C ARG A 199 16.17 -4.36 7.17
N ILE A 200 17.17 -4.86 7.89
CA ILE A 200 18.10 -4.03 8.70
C ILE A 200 18.88 -3.07 7.79
N ARG A 201 19.35 -3.55 6.62
CA ARG A 201 20.07 -2.72 5.65
C ARG A 201 19.19 -1.59 5.12
N LEU A 202 17.94 -1.89 4.72
CA LEU A 202 16.99 -0.91 4.23
C LEU A 202 16.70 0.16 5.29
N PHE A 203 16.40 -0.27 6.51
CA PHE A 203 16.18 0.63 7.65
C PHE A 203 17.39 1.54 7.90
N THR A 204 18.58 0.96 7.93
CA THR A 204 19.84 1.69 8.19
C THR A 204 20.11 2.71 7.11
N TYR A 205 20.02 2.31 5.83
CA TYR A 205 20.25 3.19 4.70
C TYR A 205 19.27 4.39 4.69
N ASP A 206 17.98 4.12 4.86
CA ASP A 206 16.95 5.17 4.85
C ASP A 206 17.01 6.07 6.09
N THR A 207 17.49 5.56 7.22
CA THR A 207 17.73 6.34 8.44
C THR A 207 18.93 7.28 8.27
N ILE A 208 20.04 6.80 7.71
CA ILE A 208 21.22 7.62 7.40
C ILE A 208 20.84 8.70 6.38
N ARG A 209 20.11 8.33 5.31
CA ARG A 209 19.60 9.29 4.32
C ARG A 209 18.78 10.39 5.00
N THR A 210 17.85 10.01 5.88
CA THR A 210 17.00 10.94 6.64
C THR A 210 17.86 11.88 7.49
N LEU A 211 18.85 11.34 8.20
CA LEU A 211 19.77 12.12 9.03
C LEU A 211 20.56 13.15 8.21
N VAL A 212 21.10 12.75 7.06
CA VAL A 212 21.81 13.66 6.15
C VAL A 212 20.90 14.79 5.66
N LEU A 213 19.68 14.48 5.23
CA LEU A 213 18.72 15.49 4.77
C LEU A 213 18.33 16.49 5.87
N VAL A 214 18.14 16.01 7.10
CA VAL A 214 17.89 16.86 8.28
C VAL A 214 19.08 17.78 8.56
N LEU A 215 20.30 17.25 8.56
CA LEU A 215 21.51 18.04 8.83
C LEU A 215 21.78 19.07 7.72
N LEU A 216 21.53 18.73 6.46
CA LEU A 216 21.59 19.68 5.33
C LEU A 216 20.54 20.79 5.50
N SER A 217 19.30 20.42 5.84
CA SER A 217 18.22 21.38 6.09
C SER A 217 18.57 22.35 7.22
N ALA A 218 19.09 21.83 8.33
CA ALA A 218 19.55 22.63 9.46
C ALA A 218 20.71 23.57 9.07
N SER A 219 21.65 23.07 8.26
CA SER A 219 22.81 23.84 7.79
C SER A 219 22.39 25.00 6.88
N ILE A 220 21.42 24.79 5.99
CA ILE A 220 20.84 25.84 5.14
C ILE A 220 20.27 26.97 6.01
N VAL A 221 19.45 26.63 6.99
CA VAL A 221 18.86 27.63 7.89
C VAL A 221 19.94 28.33 8.73
N TYR A 222 20.91 27.59 9.25
CA TYR A 222 22.01 28.15 10.04
C TYR A 222 22.83 29.17 9.24
N PHE A 223 23.22 28.83 8.01
CA PHE A 223 24.00 29.74 7.17
C PHE A 223 23.21 30.97 6.71
N TYR A 224 21.89 30.83 6.52
CA TYR A 224 21.00 31.98 6.31
C TYR A 224 21.01 32.93 7.51
N LEU A 225 20.84 32.41 8.73
CA LEU A 225 20.87 33.23 9.96
C LEU A 225 22.24 33.88 10.21
N LYS A 226 23.31 33.29 9.69
CA LYS A 226 24.67 33.86 9.68
C LYS A 226 24.92 34.82 8.51
N LYS A 227 23.90 35.18 7.74
CA LYS A 227 23.97 36.06 6.56
C LYS A 227 24.94 35.57 5.48
N LYS A 228 25.21 34.26 5.41
CA LYS A 228 26.04 33.63 4.36
C LYS A 228 25.23 33.17 3.15
N LEU A 229 23.91 33.06 3.28
CA LEU A 229 23.00 32.71 2.20
C LEU A 229 21.92 33.80 2.06
N SER A 230 21.53 34.11 0.82
CA SER A 230 20.38 34.97 0.53
C SER A 230 19.07 34.18 0.66
N GLN A 231 17.96 34.89 0.85
CA GLN A 231 16.63 34.26 0.93
C GLN A 231 16.30 33.44 -0.33
N ASN A 232 16.58 33.98 -1.52
CA ASN A 232 16.33 33.28 -2.78
C ASN A 232 17.14 31.98 -2.88
N LEU A 233 18.40 32.00 -2.43
CA LEU A 233 19.25 30.81 -2.44
C LEU A 233 18.72 29.75 -1.46
N VAL A 234 18.24 30.15 -0.27
CA VAL A 234 17.60 29.23 0.68
C VAL A 234 16.37 28.57 0.07
N LEU A 235 15.51 29.34 -0.61
CA LEU A 235 14.32 28.82 -1.29
C LEU A 235 14.69 27.80 -2.37
N VAL A 236 15.68 28.11 -3.21
CA VAL A 236 16.17 27.18 -4.24
C VAL A 236 16.74 25.92 -3.60
N CYS A 237 17.60 26.05 -2.58
CA CYS A 237 18.18 24.90 -1.89
C CYS A 237 17.10 23.99 -1.28
N PHE A 238 16.07 24.54 -0.63
CA PHE A 238 14.97 23.73 -0.11
C PHE A 238 14.12 23.13 -1.23
N GLY A 239 13.87 23.85 -2.32
CA GLY A 239 13.17 23.30 -3.48
C GLY A 239 13.89 22.07 -4.03
N VAL A 240 15.20 22.17 -4.28
CA VAL A 240 16.01 21.03 -4.74
C VAL A 240 16.03 19.90 -3.70
N LEU A 241 16.20 20.21 -2.41
CA LEU A 241 16.29 19.19 -1.37
C LEU A 241 14.98 18.44 -1.18
N ILE A 242 13.83 19.12 -1.24
CA ILE A 242 12.49 18.51 -1.16
C ILE A 242 12.24 17.65 -2.40
N LEU A 243 12.55 18.14 -3.61
CA LEU A 243 12.39 17.35 -4.83
C LEU A 243 13.27 16.09 -4.80
N PHE A 244 14.54 16.22 -4.40
CA PHE A 244 15.43 15.07 -4.23
C PHE A 244 14.91 14.09 -3.17
N ASP A 245 14.33 14.61 -2.09
CA ASP A 245 13.80 13.81 -1.00
C ASP A 245 12.59 12.97 -1.44
N LEU A 246 11.59 13.61 -2.04
CA LEU A 246 10.33 12.96 -2.43
C LEU A 246 10.50 12.13 -3.72
N ILE A 247 10.96 12.73 -4.81
CA ILE A 247 11.11 12.03 -6.11
C ILE A 247 12.07 10.84 -5.99
N GLY A 248 13.13 10.97 -5.19
CA GLY A 248 14.08 9.89 -4.96
C GLY A 248 13.50 8.68 -4.22
N VAL A 249 12.40 8.86 -3.48
CA VAL A 249 11.63 7.76 -2.86
C VAL A 249 10.55 7.28 -3.80
N ASP A 250 9.78 8.19 -4.42
CA ASP A 250 8.68 7.85 -5.32
C ASP A 250 9.16 7.00 -6.50
N ARG A 251 10.30 7.35 -7.11
CA ARG A 251 10.87 6.58 -8.24
C ARG A 251 11.35 5.18 -7.89
N ARG A 252 11.30 4.76 -6.63
CA ARG A 252 11.55 3.36 -6.22
C ARG A 252 10.31 2.49 -6.42
N TYR A 253 9.13 3.10 -6.42
CA TYR A 253 7.83 2.42 -6.47
C TYR A 253 7.07 2.70 -7.76
N VAL A 254 7.29 3.87 -8.38
CA VAL A 254 6.73 4.22 -9.69
C VAL A 254 7.83 4.78 -10.58
N ASN A 255 8.22 4.01 -11.59
CA ASN A 255 9.34 4.31 -12.47
C ASN A 255 8.99 3.99 -13.94
N ASN A 256 9.97 4.14 -14.83
CA ASN A 256 9.72 4.05 -16.27
C ASN A 256 9.31 2.65 -16.72
N ASP A 257 9.66 1.61 -15.95
CA ASP A 257 9.32 0.22 -16.24
C ASP A 257 7.84 -0.08 -15.93
N ASP A 258 7.15 0.78 -15.17
CA ASP A 258 5.73 0.62 -14.83
C ASP A 258 4.79 1.20 -15.91
N PHE A 259 5.33 1.97 -16.87
CA PHE A 259 4.54 2.55 -17.96
C PHE A 259 4.50 1.62 -19.17
N ILE A 260 3.29 1.20 -19.53
CA ILE A 260 3.02 0.38 -20.71
C ILE A 260 2.43 1.22 -21.85
N SER A 261 2.37 0.66 -23.05
CA SER A 261 1.83 1.39 -24.20
C SER A 261 0.34 1.68 -24.05
N ALA A 262 -0.13 2.81 -24.62
CA ALA A 262 -1.56 3.13 -24.62
C ALA A 262 -2.42 2.05 -25.29
N LEU A 263 -1.85 1.26 -26.20
CA LEU A 263 -2.54 0.12 -26.81
C LEU A 263 -2.82 -0.97 -25.77
N GLU A 264 -1.82 -1.33 -24.95
CA GLU A 264 -1.96 -2.33 -23.88
C GLU A 264 -2.92 -1.85 -22.79
N VAL A 265 -2.95 -0.56 -22.48
CA VAL A 265 -3.94 0.01 -21.54
C VAL A 265 -5.37 -0.11 -22.08
N ASN A 266 -5.59 0.21 -23.36
CA ASN A 266 -6.93 0.22 -23.95
C ASN A 266 -7.42 -1.18 -24.36
N LYS A 267 -6.49 -2.10 -24.63
CA LYS A 267 -6.75 -3.50 -25.00
C LYS A 267 -5.89 -4.44 -24.15
N PRO A 268 -6.17 -4.50 -22.83
CA PRO A 268 -5.35 -5.27 -21.90
C PRO A 268 -5.50 -6.78 -22.09
N PHE A 269 -6.61 -7.23 -22.69
CA PHE A 269 -6.91 -8.64 -22.90
C PHE A 269 -7.13 -8.93 -24.38
N GLN A 270 -6.67 -10.10 -24.82
CA GLN A 270 -6.94 -10.62 -26.16
C GLN A 270 -7.96 -11.76 -26.06
N PRO A 271 -8.98 -11.81 -26.94
CA PRO A 271 -9.96 -12.87 -26.91
C PRO A 271 -9.33 -14.20 -27.33
N THR A 272 -9.54 -15.25 -26.53
CA THR A 272 -9.25 -16.63 -26.89
C THR A 272 -10.23 -17.13 -27.95
N GLU A 273 -9.96 -18.30 -28.53
CA GLU A 273 -10.94 -18.96 -29.41
C GLU A 273 -12.25 -19.29 -28.66
N VAL A 274 -12.16 -19.67 -27.39
CA VAL A 274 -13.34 -19.88 -26.52
C VAL A 274 -14.14 -18.60 -26.34
N ASP A 275 -13.49 -17.45 -26.11
CA ASP A 275 -14.20 -16.16 -26.01
C ASP A 275 -14.94 -15.82 -27.30
N LYS A 276 -14.32 -16.08 -28.46
CA LYS A 276 -14.94 -15.84 -29.77
C LYS A 276 -16.15 -16.74 -29.96
N GLU A 277 -16.04 -18.01 -29.62
CA GLU A 277 -17.13 -18.98 -29.72
C GLU A 277 -18.30 -18.60 -28.79
N ILE A 278 -18.01 -18.17 -27.55
CA ILE A 278 -19.04 -17.68 -26.61
C ILE A 278 -19.69 -16.40 -27.15
N ALA A 279 -18.92 -15.51 -27.77
CA ALA A 279 -19.42 -14.26 -28.33
C ALA A 279 -20.40 -14.46 -29.52
N GLU A 280 -20.44 -15.64 -30.13
CA GLU A 280 -21.44 -15.99 -31.15
C GLU A 280 -22.84 -16.19 -30.54
N ASP A 281 -22.92 -16.64 -29.28
CA ASP A 281 -24.18 -16.76 -28.55
C ASP A 281 -24.69 -15.36 -28.14
N LYS A 282 -25.85 -14.98 -28.67
CA LYS A 282 -26.51 -13.69 -28.39
C LYS A 282 -27.60 -13.78 -27.31
N SER A 283 -27.79 -14.96 -26.71
CA SER A 283 -28.68 -15.13 -25.57
C SER A 283 -28.13 -14.44 -24.31
N ASN A 284 -28.95 -14.26 -23.29
CA ASN A 284 -28.51 -13.68 -22.03
C ASN A 284 -28.06 -14.80 -21.08
N PHE A 285 -26.79 -14.79 -20.73
CA PHE A 285 -26.15 -15.76 -19.85
C PHE A 285 -25.01 -15.11 -19.07
N ARG A 286 -24.52 -15.82 -18.06
CA ARG A 286 -23.26 -15.51 -17.37
C ARG A 286 -22.17 -16.51 -17.69
N VAL A 287 -20.93 -16.03 -17.61
CA VAL A 287 -19.71 -16.81 -17.76
C VAL A 287 -18.99 -16.91 -16.43
N PHE A 288 -18.51 -18.09 -16.05
CA PHE A 288 -17.66 -18.29 -14.88
C PHE A 288 -16.27 -18.75 -15.34
N ASP A 289 -15.27 -17.89 -15.19
CA ASP A 289 -13.91 -18.16 -15.68
C ASP A 289 -13.01 -18.63 -14.54
N ILE A 290 -12.73 -19.93 -14.50
CA ILE A 290 -11.89 -20.57 -13.49
C ILE A 290 -10.50 -20.92 -14.02
N SER A 291 -10.16 -20.49 -15.23
CA SER A 291 -8.82 -20.66 -15.80
C SER A 291 -7.76 -19.94 -14.95
N SER A 292 -6.50 -20.34 -15.09
CA SER A 292 -5.40 -19.69 -14.37
C SER A 292 -5.31 -18.19 -14.71
N GLU A 293 -5.53 -17.82 -15.98
CA GLU A 293 -5.56 -16.43 -16.42
C GLU A 293 -6.74 -15.66 -15.80
N GLY A 294 -7.94 -16.24 -15.81
CA GLY A 294 -9.14 -15.64 -15.22
C GLY A 294 -9.00 -15.37 -13.72
N GLN A 295 -8.32 -16.26 -13.00
CA GLN A 295 -8.04 -16.09 -11.57
C GLN A 295 -6.95 -15.04 -11.29
N GLN A 296 -5.87 -15.03 -12.08
CA GLN A 296 -4.78 -14.06 -11.93
C GLN A 296 -5.20 -12.66 -12.37
N SER A 297 -6.04 -12.56 -13.40
CA SER A 297 -6.53 -11.33 -14.00
C SER A 297 -8.07 -11.30 -13.96
N PRO A 298 -8.67 -11.05 -12.78
CA PRO A 298 -10.13 -11.11 -12.60
C PRO A 298 -10.93 -10.04 -13.36
N GLY A 299 -10.25 -9.12 -14.06
CA GLY A 299 -10.84 -8.17 -15.00
C GLY A 299 -11.01 -8.72 -16.43
N ARG A 300 -10.46 -9.90 -16.73
CA ARG A 300 -10.43 -10.50 -18.08
C ARG A 300 -11.81 -10.93 -18.55
N ALA A 301 -12.44 -11.86 -17.84
CA ALA A 301 -13.78 -12.34 -18.17
C ALA A 301 -14.83 -11.21 -18.31
N PRO A 302 -14.95 -10.24 -17.38
CA PRO A 302 -15.91 -9.14 -17.53
C PRO A 302 -15.58 -8.15 -18.66
N TYR A 303 -14.36 -8.18 -19.23
CA TYR A 303 -14.03 -7.39 -20.42
C TYR A 303 -14.75 -7.92 -21.68
N PHE A 304 -14.98 -9.23 -21.76
CA PHE A 304 -15.60 -9.88 -22.91
C PHE A 304 -17.06 -10.29 -22.68
N HIS A 305 -17.41 -10.69 -21.44
CA HIS A 305 -18.67 -11.37 -21.13
C HIS A 305 -19.35 -10.81 -19.88
N ASN A 306 -20.63 -11.15 -19.68
CA ASN A 306 -21.29 -10.98 -18.38
C ASN A 306 -20.73 -12.00 -17.39
N SER A 307 -19.68 -11.62 -16.65
CA SER A 307 -18.98 -12.55 -15.76
C SER A 307 -19.69 -12.74 -14.41
N LEU A 308 -19.78 -13.98 -13.93
CA LEU A 308 -20.21 -14.31 -12.57
C LEU A 308 -19.13 -13.96 -11.54
N ASN A 309 -17.86 -14.16 -11.92
CA ASN A 309 -16.70 -13.85 -11.10
C ASN A 309 -15.88 -12.68 -11.61
N GLY A 310 -15.08 -12.11 -10.72
CA GLY A 310 -14.27 -10.94 -11.01
C GLY A 310 -13.90 -10.20 -9.73
N TYR A 311 -13.18 -9.10 -9.89
CA TYR A 311 -12.75 -8.26 -8.78
C TYR A 311 -13.65 -7.04 -8.65
N HIS A 312 -14.19 -6.85 -7.44
CA HIS A 312 -14.84 -5.62 -7.05
C HIS A 312 -14.37 -5.27 -5.64
N ALA A 313 -13.93 -4.03 -5.42
CA ALA A 313 -13.33 -3.62 -4.14
C ALA A 313 -14.34 -3.56 -2.98
N ALA A 314 -15.63 -3.46 -3.28
CA ALA A 314 -16.72 -3.43 -2.30
C ALA A 314 -17.76 -4.51 -2.66
N LYS A 315 -17.36 -5.78 -2.60
CA LYS A 315 -18.29 -6.90 -2.78
C LYS A 315 -19.30 -6.96 -1.62
N LEU A 316 -20.52 -7.40 -1.93
CA LEU A 316 -21.54 -7.65 -0.90
C LEU A 316 -21.12 -8.88 -0.09
N GLY A 317 -21.09 -8.78 1.24
CA GLY A 317 -20.67 -9.88 2.12
C GLY A 317 -21.44 -11.18 1.85
N ARG A 318 -22.77 -11.11 1.72
CA ARG A 318 -23.61 -12.29 1.40
C ARG A 318 -23.24 -12.98 0.09
N PHE A 319 -22.78 -12.23 -0.92
CA PHE A 319 -22.32 -12.83 -2.17
C PHE A 319 -20.94 -13.47 -2.01
N GLU A 320 -20.07 -12.87 -1.21
CA GLU A 320 -18.77 -13.46 -0.86
C GLU A 320 -18.95 -14.78 -0.11
N ASP A 321 -19.88 -14.84 0.85
CA ASP A 321 -20.22 -16.06 1.59
C ASP A 321 -20.73 -17.14 0.63
N LEU A 322 -21.70 -16.81 -0.22
CA LEU A 322 -22.22 -17.73 -1.24
C LEU A 322 -21.13 -18.21 -2.22
N SER A 323 -20.20 -17.33 -2.59
CA SER A 323 -19.07 -17.69 -3.45
C SER A 323 -18.15 -18.70 -2.77
N ASN A 324 -17.85 -18.48 -1.49
CA ASN A 324 -16.95 -19.32 -0.71
C ASN A 324 -17.54 -20.71 -0.41
N PHE A 325 -18.84 -20.77 -0.09
CA PHE A 325 -19.52 -22.03 0.19
C PHE A 325 -19.80 -22.83 -1.09
N TYR A 326 -20.28 -22.18 -2.16
CA TYR A 326 -20.88 -22.89 -3.30
C TYR A 326 -20.19 -22.63 -4.64
N LEU A 327 -19.93 -21.37 -5.03
CA LEU A 327 -19.40 -21.08 -6.38
C LEU A 327 -17.98 -21.61 -6.57
N ASN A 328 -17.12 -21.47 -5.56
CA ASN A 328 -15.75 -21.97 -5.60
C ASN A 328 -15.69 -23.51 -5.63
N GLN A 329 -16.76 -24.18 -5.20
CA GLN A 329 -16.94 -25.64 -5.28
C GLN A 329 -17.64 -26.08 -6.56
N LEU A 330 -17.97 -25.16 -7.47
CA LEU A 330 -18.72 -25.41 -8.70
C LEU A 330 -20.09 -26.06 -8.45
N HIS A 331 -20.79 -25.66 -7.38
CA HIS A 331 -22.08 -26.24 -7.02
C HIS A 331 -23.13 -26.03 -8.15
N PRO A 332 -23.65 -27.09 -8.80
CA PRO A 332 -24.44 -26.97 -10.02
C PRO A 332 -25.69 -26.11 -9.86
N GLU A 333 -26.48 -26.33 -8.80
CA GLU A 333 -27.75 -25.61 -8.60
C GLU A 333 -27.56 -24.11 -8.35
N VAL A 334 -26.44 -23.74 -7.72
CA VAL A 334 -26.13 -22.33 -7.48
C VAL A 334 -25.65 -21.66 -8.78
N LEU A 335 -24.90 -22.38 -9.61
CA LEU A 335 -24.53 -21.91 -10.95
C LEU A 335 -25.78 -21.74 -11.84
N ASN A 336 -26.72 -22.68 -11.78
CA ASN A 336 -28.01 -22.64 -12.48
C ASN A 336 -28.82 -21.42 -12.05
N MET A 337 -28.92 -21.18 -10.74
CA MET A 337 -29.61 -20.02 -10.14
C MET A 337 -29.09 -18.68 -10.68
N PHE A 338 -27.79 -18.59 -10.97
CA PHE A 338 -27.15 -17.39 -11.50
C PHE A 338 -27.17 -17.27 -13.02
N ASN A 339 -27.88 -18.15 -13.73
CA ASN A 339 -27.91 -18.19 -15.19
C ASN A 339 -26.50 -18.38 -15.80
N THR A 340 -25.67 -19.21 -15.16
CA THR A 340 -24.30 -19.46 -15.60
C THR A 340 -24.32 -20.53 -16.68
N LYS A 341 -24.14 -20.13 -17.94
CA LYS A 341 -24.20 -21.05 -19.09
C LYS A 341 -22.81 -21.56 -19.48
N TYR A 342 -21.79 -20.72 -19.42
CA TYR A 342 -20.44 -21.12 -19.82
C TYR A 342 -19.49 -21.08 -18.64
N ILE A 343 -18.72 -22.15 -18.49
CA ILE A 343 -17.62 -22.21 -17.54
C ILE A 343 -16.33 -22.32 -18.35
N ILE A 344 -15.46 -21.32 -18.26
CA ILE A 344 -14.15 -21.34 -18.93
C ILE A 344 -13.17 -21.99 -17.96
N ALA A 345 -12.51 -23.05 -18.44
CA ALA A 345 -11.56 -23.83 -17.65
C ALA A 345 -10.29 -24.11 -18.47
N GLU A 346 -9.30 -24.67 -17.80
CA GLU A 346 -7.99 -25.00 -18.35
C GLU A 346 -7.69 -26.47 -18.05
N ASP A 347 -7.21 -27.20 -19.05
CA ASP A 347 -6.81 -28.61 -18.87
C ASP A 347 -5.41 -28.72 -18.23
N GLU A 348 -4.97 -29.95 -17.94
CA GLU A 348 -3.65 -30.20 -17.33
C GLU A 348 -2.48 -29.73 -18.21
N GLN A 349 -2.71 -29.56 -19.53
CA GLN A 349 -1.71 -29.10 -20.49
C GLN A 349 -1.75 -27.57 -20.70
N GLY A 350 -2.68 -26.87 -20.04
CA GLY A 350 -2.84 -25.42 -20.14
C GLY A 350 -3.74 -24.97 -21.29
N ALA A 351 -4.44 -25.89 -21.97
CA ALA A 351 -5.36 -25.55 -23.04
C ALA A 351 -6.70 -25.08 -22.46
N ILE A 352 -7.14 -23.90 -22.90
CA ILE A 352 -8.41 -23.29 -22.49
C ILE A 352 -9.57 -23.95 -23.26
N PHE A 353 -10.60 -24.35 -22.53
CA PHE A 353 -11.84 -24.90 -23.08
C PHE A 353 -13.05 -24.33 -22.34
N LYS A 354 -14.25 -24.55 -22.90
CA LYS A 354 -15.52 -24.23 -22.22
C LYS A 354 -16.32 -25.48 -21.91
N TYR A 355 -16.96 -25.47 -20.75
CA TYR A 355 -18.08 -26.33 -20.44
C TYR A 355 -19.38 -25.55 -20.64
N THR A 356 -20.38 -26.18 -21.26
CA THR A 356 -21.71 -25.58 -21.45
C THR A 356 -22.69 -26.22 -20.47
N ASN A 357 -23.24 -25.40 -19.59
CA ASN A 357 -24.29 -25.75 -18.67
C ASN A 357 -25.67 -25.54 -19.32
N GLU A 358 -26.32 -26.64 -19.68
CA GLU A 358 -27.64 -26.65 -20.31
C GLU A 358 -28.79 -26.48 -19.30
N GLU A 359 -28.50 -26.52 -17.99
CA GLU A 359 -29.49 -26.46 -16.91
C GLU A 359 -29.61 -25.06 -16.28
N ALA A 360 -29.02 -24.04 -16.91
CA ALA A 360 -29.12 -22.67 -16.43
C ALA A 360 -30.60 -22.21 -16.37
N ASN A 361 -31.01 -21.69 -15.20
CA ASN A 361 -32.41 -21.32 -14.93
C ASN A 361 -32.90 -20.10 -15.72
N GLY A 362 -32.04 -19.45 -16.52
CA GLY A 362 -32.36 -18.24 -17.25
C GLY A 362 -32.37 -16.99 -16.37
N ASN A 363 -32.84 -15.88 -16.92
CA ASN A 363 -32.81 -14.57 -16.26
C ASN A 363 -33.70 -14.47 -15.02
N ALA A 364 -34.71 -15.33 -14.90
CA ALA A 364 -35.64 -15.38 -13.79
C ALA A 364 -36.23 -16.80 -13.68
N TRP A 365 -36.44 -17.24 -12.45
CA TRP A 365 -36.98 -18.55 -12.12
C TRP A 365 -37.99 -18.44 -10.98
N PHE A 366 -38.92 -19.39 -10.93
CA PHE A 366 -39.97 -19.44 -9.90
C PHE A 366 -39.60 -20.44 -8.81
N ILE A 367 -39.95 -20.11 -7.57
CA ILE A 367 -39.87 -21.05 -6.44
C ILE A 367 -41.18 -21.80 -6.27
N SER A 368 -41.10 -23.09 -5.93
CA SER A 368 -42.24 -23.90 -5.54
C SER A 368 -42.56 -23.78 -4.04
N HIS A 369 -41.54 -23.62 -3.21
CA HIS A 369 -41.65 -23.56 -1.76
C HIS A 369 -40.73 -22.49 -1.16
N LEU A 370 -41.18 -21.88 -0.07
CA LEU A 370 -40.38 -20.99 0.75
C LEU A 370 -40.07 -21.67 2.08
N LYS A 371 -38.78 -21.83 2.41
CA LYS A 371 -38.31 -22.39 3.67
C LYS A 371 -37.81 -21.25 4.57
N THR A 372 -38.45 -21.07 5.71
CA THR A 372 -37.97 -20.15 6.75
C THR A 372 -36.89 -20.85 7.58
N VAL A 373 -35.86 -20.10 7.95
CA VAL A 373 -34.73 -20.54 8.78
C VAL A 373 -34.48 -19.50 9.87
N ASP A 374 -33.85 -19.91 10.96
CA ASP A 374 -33.72 -19.07 12.16
C ASP A 374 -32.45 -18.20 12.15
N SER A 375 -31.53 -18.43 11.18
CA SER A 375 -30.32 -17.62 11.01
C SER A 375 -29.81 -17.55 9.57
N GLU A 376 -28.93 -16.58 9.29
CA GLU A 376 -28.24 -16.46 8.00
C GLU A 376 -27.31 -17.67 7.73
N ASN A 377 -26.74 -18.27 8.78
CA ASN A 377 -25.90 -19.46 8.67
C ASN A 377 -26.72 -20.68 8.24
N GLU A 378 -27.92 -20.85 8.78
CA GLU A 378 -28.84 -21.89 8.33
C GLU A 378 -29.33 -21.63 6.90
N ALA A 379 -29.51 -20.35 6.52
CA ALA A 379 -29.95 -19.98 5.18
C ALA A 379 -28.93 -20.40 4.11
N ILE A 380 -27.64 -20.12 4.34
CA ILE A 380 -26.59 -20.49 3.38
C ILE A 380 -26.44 -22.00 3.32
N GLN A 381 -26.40 -22.71 4.45
CA GLN A 381 -26.25 -24.18 4.51
C GLN A 381 -27.45 -24.94 3.92
N ALA A 382 -28.63 -24.32 3.85
CA ALA A 382 -29.83 -24.95 3.29
C ALA A 382 -29.88 -24.96 1.75
N LEU A 383 -28.83 -24.47 1.07
CA LEU A 383 -28.70 -24.53 -0.38
C LEU A 383 -28.09 -25.84 -0.90
N ASP A 384 -27.61 -26.72 0.00
CA ASP A 384 -27.19 -28.09 -0.30
C ASP A 384 -28.36 -29.08 -0.46
#